data_AF-A0A3A8JVH8-F1
#
_entry.id   AF-A0A3A8JVH8-F1
#
_cell.length_a   1.000
_cell.length_b   1.000
_cell.length_c   1.000
_cell.angle_alpha   90.00
_cell.angle_beta   90.00
_cell.angle_gamma   90.00
#
_symmetry.space_group_name_H-M   'P 1'
#
loop_
_entity.id
_entity.type
_entity.pdbx_description
1 polymer ?
#
loop_
_entity_poly.entity_id
_entity_poly.type
_entity_poly.pdbx_seq_one_letter_code
_entity_poly.pdbx_strand_id
1 'polypeptide(L)'
;MLLGHRLKQRFGLARLLGVNDRGQEDFSAPTVHACRYEGSTKRLVTSDGTDATSEAMLFTKVKVEPGDALWLPGDTPGDLNTRRRPLRITPCTDIRGGTDHYEVYV
;
A
#
# COMPACT_ATOMS: atom_id res chain seq x y z
N MET A 1 19.96 -8.70 -1.77
CA MET A 1 19.37 -9.71 -0.86
C MET A 1 17.87 -9.73 -1.14
N LEU A 2 17.31 -10.79 -1.74
CA LEU A 2 15.92 -10.79 -2.25
C LEU A 2 14.89 -10.68 -1.12
N LEU A 3 14.09 -9.62 -1.15
CA LEU A 3 13.05 -9.35 -0.15
C LEU A 3 11.94 -10.42 -0.12
N GLY A 4 11.81 -11.19 -1.21
CA GLY A 4 10.79 -12.24 -1.37
C GLY A 4 10.71 -13.26 -0.22
N HIS A 5 11.84 -13.66 0.37
CA HIS A 5 11.86 -14.61 1.49
C HIS A 5 11.35 -14.02 2.82
N ARG A 6 11.10 -12.71 2.87
CA ARG A 6 10.65 -11.98 4.06
C ARG A 6 9.19 -11.54 4.02
N LEU A 7 8.47 -11.82 2.92
CA LEU A 7 7.04 -11.49 2.79
C LEU A 7 6.17 -12.51 3.54
N LYS A 8 6.21 -12.47 4.88
CA LYS A 8 5.53 -13.46 5.75
C LYS A 8 4.10 -13.07 6.12
N GLN A 9 3.71 -11.82 5.90
CA GLN A 9 2.41 -11.28 6.27
C GLN A 9 1.53 -11.10 5.03
N ARG A 10 0.24 -10.84 5.26
CA ARG A 10 -0.73 -10.64 4.20
C ARG A 10 -1.48 -9.34 4.43
N PHE A 11 -1.63 -8.53 3.40
CA PHE A 11 -2.39 -7.28 3.42
C PHE A 11 -3.52 -7.35 2.40
N GLY A 12 -4.59 -6.60 2.62
CA GLY A 12 -5.67 -6.43 1.65
C GLY A 12 -5.37 -5.27 0.70
N LEU A 13 -5.74 -5.43 -0.56
CA LEU A 13 -5.67 -4.40 -1.60
C LEU A 13 -6.96 -4.40 -2.41
N ALA A 14 -7.54 -3.24 -2.65
CA ALA A 14 -8.58 -3.06 -3.65
C ALA A 14 -8.18 -1.87 -4.55
N ARG A 15 -8.22 -2.10 -5.86
CA ARG A 15 -7.80 -1.09 -6.83
C ARG A 15 -8.88 -0.06 -7.02
N LEU A 16 -8.51 1.22 -7.09
CA LEU A 16 -9.44 2.26 -7.51
C LEU A 16 -9.78 2.05 -8.99
N LEU A 17 -11.07 1.84 -9.30
CA LEU A 17 -11.57 1.67 -10.66
C LEU A 17 -11.97 3.00 -11.28
N GLY A 18 -12.42 3.94 -10.45
CA GLY A 18 -12.81 5.26 -10.89
C GLY A 18 -13.54 6.03 -9.79
N VAL A 19 -13.97 7.24 -10.15
CA VAL A 19 -14.81 8.09 -9.31
C VAL A 19 -16.04 8.43 -10.13
N ASN A 20 -17.23 8.15 -9.58
CA ASN A 20 -18.49 8.46 -10.26
C ASN A 20 -18.84 9.96 -10.17
N ASP A 21 -19.89 10.38 -10.88
CA ASP A 21 -20.33 11.79 -10.95
C ASP A 21 -20.73 12.40 -9.59
N ARG A 22 -20.84 11.59 -8.54
CA ARG A 22 -21.13 12.03 -7.17
C ARG A 22 -19.87 12.11 -6.30
N GLY A 23 -18.69 11.93 -6.89
CA GLY A 23 -17.43 11.89 -6.15
C GLY A 23 -17.23 10.58 -5.37
N GLN A 24 -18.06 9.55 -5.58
CA GLN A 24 -17.88 8.28 -4.91
C GLN A 24 -16.89 7.42 -5.69
N GLU A 25 -15.89 6.92 -4.97
CA GLU A 25 -14.90 6.02 -5.51
C GLU A 25 -15.47 4.61 -5.64
N ASP A 26 -15.21 4.00 -6.79
CA ASP A 26 -15.50 2.60 -7.05
C ASP A 26 -14.20 1.79 -6.99
N PHE A 27 -14.25 0.63 -6.33
CA PHE A 27 -13.08 -0.20 -6.09
C PHE A 27 -13.30 -1.61 -6.60
N SER A 28 -12.22 -2.27 -7.01
CA SER A 28 -12.25 -3.71 -7.28
C SER A 28 -12.63 -4.50 -6.03
N ALA A 29 -13.03 -5.75 -6.21
CA ALA A 29 -13.12 -6.67 -5.09
C ALA A 29 -11.77 -6.71 -4.33
N PRO A 30 -11.76 -6.64 -2.99
CA PRO A 30 -10.52 -6.74 -2.21
C PRO A 30 -9.82 -8.08 -2.41
N THR A 31 -8.52 -8.04 -2.65
CA THR A 31 -7.66 -9.21 -2.78
C THR A 31 -6.53 -9.19 -1.76
N VAL A 32 -6.08 -10.36 -1.35
CA VAL A 32 -5.05 -10.51 -0.32
C VAL A 32 -3.70 -10.83 -0.96
N HIS A 33 -2.68 -10.06 -0.60
CA HIS A 33 -1.33 -10.20 -1.15
C HIS A 33 -0.28 -10.37 -0.06
N ALA A 34 0.83 -11.03 -0.42
CA ALA A 34 1.97 -11.18 0.48
C ALA A 34 2.71 -9.84 0.64
N CYS A 35 3.10 -9.55 1.88
CA CYS A 35 3.93 -8.40 2.23
C CYS A 35 4.88 -8.73 3.38
N ARG A 36 5.85 -7.85 3.58
CA ARG A 36 6.52 -7.64 4.86
C ARG A 36 5.97 -6.35 5.43
N TYR A 37 5.52 -6.37 6.68
CA TYR A 37 5.00 -5.20 7.37
C TYR A 37 5.94 -4.81 8.51
N GLU A 38 6.23 -3.52 8.59
CA GLU A 38 7.01 -2.92 9.66
C GLU A 38 6.19 -1.78 10.27
N GLY A 39 5.75 -1.96 11.52
CA GLY A 39 5.19 -0.85 12.29
C GLY A 39 6.28 0.19 12.50
N SER A 40 6.10 1.39 11.95
CA SER A 40 7.08 2.45 12.01
C SER A 40 6.35 3.78 11.96
N THR A 41 6.50 4.59 13.01
CA THR A 41 5.97 5.94 13.02
C THR A 41 6.97 6.89 12.38
N LYS A 42 6.65 7.44 11.21
CA LYS A 42 7.52 8.36 10.48
C LYS A 42 6.75 9.55 9.95
N ARG A 43 7.24 10.76 10.21
CA ARG A 43 6.74 11.97 9.54
C ARG A 43 7.17 11.96 8.08
N LEU A 44 6.20 12.09 7.19
CA LEU A 44 6.36 12.17 5.75
C LEU A 44 5.84 13.52 5.26
N VAL A 45 6.49 14.05 4.24
CA VAL A 45 5.88 15.08 3.41
C VAL A 45 5.27 14.35 2.21
N THR A 46 3.96 14.40 2.08
CA THR A 46 3.22 13.81 0.96
C THR A 46 3.49 14.59 -0.33
N SER A 47 3.13 14.01 -1.48
CA SER A 47 3.40 14.60 -2.79
C SER A 47 2.70 15.95 -3.02
N ASP A 48 1.66 16.26 -2.26
CA ASP A 48 0.95 17.54 -2.25
C ASP A 48 1.57 18.57 -1.27
N GLY A 49 2.68 18.24 -0.61
CA GLY A 49 3.39 19.11 0.33
C GLY A 49 2.85 19.08 1.76
N THR A 50 1.87 18.22 2.06
CA THR A 50 1.30 18.11 3.40
C THR A 50 2.17 17.23 4.32
N ASP A 51 2.21 17.56 5.61
CA ASP A 51 2.78 16.65 6.61
C ASP A 51 1.79 15.52 6.92
N ALA A 52 2.20 14.28 6.72
CA ALA A 52 1.49 13.08 7.15
C ALA A 52 2.36 12.25 8.09
N THR A 53 1.76 11.67 9.13
CA THR A 53 2.44 10.68 9.96
C THR A 53 2.08 9.31 9.41
N SER A 54 3.06 8.62 8.83
CA SER A 54 2.91 7.20 8.50
C SER A 54 2.98 6.39 9.78
N GLU A 55 2.07 5.43 9.90
CA GLU A 55 1.97 4.50 11.02
C GLU A 55 2.71 3.19 10.72
N ALA A 56 2.92 2.88 9.44
CA ALA A 56 3.64 1.69 9.03
C ALA A 56 4.22 1.75 7.61
N MET A 57 5.17 0.84 7.36
CA MET A 57 5.70 0.57 6.03
C MET A 57 5.42 -0.87 5.62
N LEU A 58 4.90 -1.02 4.41
CA LEU A 58 4.65 -2.28 3.73
C LEU A 58 5.64 -2.46 2.60
N PHE A 59 6.22 -3.64 2.50
CA PHE A 59 6.97 -4.04 1.32
C PHE A 59 6.20 -5.13 0.57
N THR A 60 6.00 -4.95 -0.72
CA THR A 60 5.27 -5.93 -1.55
C THR A 60 5.80 -5.99 -2.98
N LYS A 61 5.58 -7.11 -3.66
CA LYS A 61 5.86 -7.25 -5.10
C LYS A 61 4.71 -6.77 -5.99
N VAL A 62 3.55 -6.52 -5.39
CA VAL A 62 2.36 -6.08 -6.12
C VAL A 62 2.41 -4.56 -6.27
N LYS A 63 2.18 -4.05 -7.48
CA LYS A 63 2.07 -2.62 -7.70
C LYS A 63 0.87 -2.07 -6.92
N VAL A 64 1.10 -1.00 -6.17
CA VAL A 64 0.09 -0.22 -5.47
C VAL A 64 0.08 1.18 -6.08
N GLU A 65 -1.10 1.78 -6.20
CA GLU A 65 -1.29 3.14 -6.71
C GLU A 65 -1.87 4.06 -5.63
N PRO A 66 -1.59 5.37 -5.63
CA PRO A 66 -1.99 6.27 -4.54
C PRO A 66 -3.50 6.27 -4.20
N GLY A 67 -4.35 5.98 -5.20
CA GLY A 67 -5.79 5.90 -5.01
C GLY A 67 -6.29 4.58 -4.44
N ASP A 68 -5.45 3.55 -4.35
CA ASP A 68 -5.88 2.22 -3.91
C ASP A 68 -6.32 2.21 -2.44
N ALA A 69 -7.17 1.26 -2.10
CA ALA A 69 -7.55 0.96 -0.73
C ALA A 69 -6.69 -0.17 -0.18
N LEU A 70 -6.15 0.03 1.02
CA LEU A 70 -5.29 -0.92 1.72
C LEU A 70 -5.88 -1.33 3.06
N TRP A 71 -5.60 -2.56 3.48
CA TRP A 71 -5.88 -3.09 4.82
C TRP A 71 -4.62 -3.75 5.36
N LEU A 72 -4.20 -3.38 6.57
CA LEU A 72 -2.95 -3.85 7.15
C LEU A 72 -3.04 -5.34 7.53
N PRO A 73 -1.91 -6.03 7.76
CA PRO A 73 -1.96 -7.40 8.23
C PRO A 73 -2.73 -7.55 9.54
N GLY A 74 -3.77 -8.37 9.50
CA GLY A 74 -4.69 -8.60 10.62
C GLY A 74 -6.05 -7.91 10.45
N ASP A 75 -6.15 -6.90 9.58
CA ASP A 75 -7.41 -6.25 9.25
C ASP A 75 -8.28 -7.12 8.32
N THR A 76 -9.59 -6.84 8.31
CA THR A 76 -10.54 -7.52 7.42
C THR A 76 -10.60 -6.78 6.07
N PRO A 77 -10.17 -7.40 4.95
CA PRO A 77 -10.27 -6.77 3.64
C PRO A 77 -11.72 -6.45 3.28
N GLY A 78 -11.97 -5.20 2.87
CA GLY A 78 -13.32 -4.70 2.56
C GLY A 78 -14.01 -3.99 3.72
N ASP A 79 -13.49 -4.06 4.95
CA ASP A 79 -14.01 -3.25 6.06
C ASP A 79 -13.60 -1.79 5.90
N LEU A 80 -14.60 -0.92 5.71
CA LEU A 80 -14.34 0.51 5.46
C LEU A 80 -13.75 1.24 6.67
N ASN A 81 -13.90 0.71 7.89
CA ASN A 81 -13.40 1.36 9.11
C ASN A 81 -11.88 1.20 9.29
N THR A 82 -11.32 0.10 8.78
CA THR A 82 -9.90 -0.21 8.85
C THR A 82 -9.16 0.12 7.55
N ARG A 83 -9.89 0.65 6.55
CA ARG A 83 -9.31 1.07 5.26
C ARG A 83 -8.28 2.18 5.45
N ARG A 84 -7.10 1.97 4.87
CA ARG A 84 -6.00 2.93 4.76
C ARG A 84 -5.77 3.35 3.31
N ARG A 85 -5.07 4.48 3.13
CA ARG A 85 -4.60 4.95 1.83
C ARG A 85 -3.08 4.94 1.78
N PRO A 86 -2.47 4.54 0.65
CA PRO A 86 -1.06 4.74 0.43
C PRO A 86 -0.71 6.23 0.51
N LEU A 87 0.15 6.61 1.44
CA LEU A 87 0.67 7.98 1.57
C LEU A 87 1.83 8.23 0.60
N ARG A 88 2.65 7.20 0.39
CA ARG A 88 3.79 7.24 -0.53
C ARG A 88 4.12 5.84 -1.02
N ILE A 89 4.36 5.71 -2.32
CA ILE A 89 4.77 4.47 -2.96
C ILE A 89 6.11 4.71 -3.63
N THR A 90 7.12 3.91 -3.29
CA THR A 90 8.46 3.98 -3.89
C THR A 90 8.78 2.65 -4.56
N PRO A 91 8.92 2.59 -5.91
CA PRO A 91 9.41 1.39 -6.57
C PRO A 91 10.91 1.23 -6.30
N CYS A 92 11.31 0.07 -5.82
CA CYS A 92 12.71 -0.29 -5.61
C CYS A 92 13.17 -1.25 -6.71
N THR A 93 14.21 -0.87 -7.44
CA THR A 93 14.75 -1.66 -8.56
C THR A 93 15.88 -2.58 -8.12
N ASP A 94 15.99 -3.74 -8.76
CA ASP A 94 17.14 -4.63 -8.63
C ASP A 94 18.37 -4.10 -9.40
N ILE A 95 19.47 -4.84 -9.30
CA ILE A 95 20.73 -4.52 -9.99
C ILE A 95 20.62 -4.58 -11.53
N ARG A 96 19.55 -5.16 -12.08
CA ARG A 96 19.27 -5.28 -13.51
C ARG A 96 18.29 -4.21 -13.99
N GLY A 97 17.85 -3.31 -13.10
CA GLY A 97 16.88 -2.25 -13.40
C GLY A 97 15.42 -2.72 -13.41
N GLY A 98 15.13 -3.98 -13.08
CA GLY A 98 13.76 -4.47 -12.93
C GLY A 98 13.18 -4.08 -11.57
N THR A 99 11.86 -3.90 -11.47
CA THR A 99 11.22 -3.67 -10.16
C THR A 99 11.33 -4.92 -9.29
N ASP A 100 12.04 -4.82 -8.16
CA ASP A 100 12.16 -5.90 -7.17
C ASP A 100 10.94 -5.92 -6.24
N HIS A 101 10.57 -4.75 -5.72
CA HIS A 101 9.44 -4.54 -4.82
C HIS A 101 9.02 -3.07 -4.77
N TYR A 102 7.91 -2.82 -4.08
CA TYR A 102 7.41 -1.50 -3.72
C TYR A 102 7.50 -1.31 -2.21
N GLU A 103 7.99 -0.15 -1.79
CA GLU A 103 7.87 0.35 -0.43
C GLU A 103 6.65 1.26 -0.36
N VAL A 104 5.67 0.89 0.46
CA VAL A 104 4.40 1.57 0.60
C VAL A 104 4.26 2.07 2.02
N TYR A 105 4.21 3.38 2.18
CA TYR A 105 3.95 4.03 3.45
C TYR A 105 2.45 4.25 3.60
N VAL A 106 1.93 3.93 4.78
CA VAL A 106 0.52 4.00 5.18
C VAL A 106 0.39 4.66 6.54
#